data_AF-I4FTS7-F1
#
_entry.id   AF-I4FTS7-F1
#
_cell.length_a   1.000
_cell.length_b   1.000
_cell.length_c   1.000
_cell.angle_alpha   90.00
_cell.angle_beta   90.00
_cell.angle_gamma   90.00
#
_symmetry.space_group_name_H-M   'P 1'
#
loop_
_entity.id
_entity.type
_entity.pdbx_description
1 polymer ?
#
loop_
_entity_poly.entity_id
_entity_poly.type
_entity_poly.pdbx_seq_one_letter_code
_entity_poly.pdbx_strand_id
1 'polypeptide(L)' 'MAQEFRKHATGQRGRSQIFITTHQPYFVDALQPEEVWILEKGDDGFSRIKRASDNPLIKNLVSEGLPLGSLWYSDYLDER' A
#
# COMPACT_ATOMS: atom_id res chain seq x y z
N MET A 1 6.15 4.45 12.16
CA MET A 1 4.96 5.33 12.09
C MET A 1 3.69 4.55 11.72
N ALA A 2 3.66 3.76 10.64
CA ALA A 2 2.48 2.96 10.26
C ALA A 2 1.96 2.03 11.39
N GLN A 3 2.85 1.39 12.16
CA GLN A 3 2.47 0.54 13.30
C GLN A 3 1.74 1.31 14.42
N GLU A 4 2.11 2.57 14.67
CA GLU A 4 1.42 3.43 15.65
C GLU A 4 -0.01 3.74 15.19
N PHE A 5 -0.18 4.07 13.89
CA PHE A 5 -1.50 4.28 13.31
C PHE A 5 -2.35 3.01 13.38
N ARG A 6 -1.78 1.84 13.08
CA ARG A 6 -2.48 0.55 13.22
C ARG A 6 -2.93 0.35 14.66
N LYS A 7 -2.04 0.50 15.64
CA LYS A 7 -2.35 0.35 17.06
C LYS A 7 -3.45 1.31 17.52
N HIS A 8 -3.47 2.55 16.99
CA HIS A 8 -4.55 3.50 17.26
C HIS A 8 -5.87 3.05 16.64
N ALA A 9 -5.87 2.62 15.37
CA ALA A 9 -7.07 2.16 14.66
C ALA A 9 -7.69 0.90 15.30
N THR A 10 -6.85 -0.06 15.71
CA THR A 10 -7.29 -1.34 16.31
C THR A 10 -7.36 -1.32 17.83
N GLY A 11 -7.09 -0.17 18.46
CA GLY A 11 -7.02 0.02 19.91
C GLY A 11 -8.39 -0.03 20.61
N GLN A 12 -8.44 0.43 21.87
CA GLN A 12 -9.62 0.31 22.74
C GLN A 12 -10.88 0.88 22.05
N ARG A 13 -11.75 -0.03 21.61
CA ARG A 13 -13.05 0.15 20.95
C ARG A 13 -13.07 0.19 19.41
N GLY A 14 -11.93 0.11 18.70
CA GLY A 14 -11.90 -0.02 17.23
C GLY A 14 -12.71 1.06 16.48
N ARG A 15 -12.84 2.27 17.06
CA ARG A 15 -13.76 3.32 16.56
C ARG A 15 -13.14 4.22 15.51
N SER A 16 -11.81 4.19 15.34
CA SER A 16 -11.08 5.10 14.46
C SER A 16 -10.78 4.44 13.12
N GLN A 17 -11.30 5.01 12.04
CA GLN A 17 -10.90 4.67 10.68
C GLN A 17 -9.82 5.65 10.22
N ILE A 18 -8.72 5.14 9.70
CA ILE A 18 -7.59 5.96 9.23
C ILE A 18 -7.36 5.68 7.75
N PHE A 19 -7.32 6.76 6.96
CA PHE A 19 -6.90 6.74 5.57
C PHE A 19 -5.64 7.60 5.44
N ILE A 20 -4.61 7.07 4.78
CA ILE A 20 -3.31 7.73 4.67
C ILE A 20 -2.93 7.78 3.20
N THR A 21 -2.67 8.98 2.70
CA THR A 21 -2.02 9.20 1.41
C THR A 21 -0.56 9.56 1.68
N THR A 22 0.37 8.90 1.01
CA THR A 22 1.81 9.14 1.21
C THR A 22 2.58 8.93 -0.08
N HIS A 23 3.68 9.66 -0.24
CA HIS A 23 4.70 9.42 -1.27
C HIS A 23 5.97 8.79 -0.67
N GLN A 24 5.92 8.29 0.58
CA GLN A 24 7.06 7.71 1.29
C GLN A 24 7.02 6.17 1.19
N PRO A 25 7.89 5.52 0.39
CA PRO A 25 7.89 4.07 0.23
C PRO A 25 8.12 3.31 1.53
N TYR A 26 8.98 3.81 2.41
CA TYR A 26 9.25 3.16 3.70
C TYR A 26 8.02 3.12 4.63
N PHE A 27 6.99 3.94 4.36
CA PHE A 27 5.76 3.87 5.13
C PHE A 27 4.98 2.58 4.85
N VAL A 28 4.98 2.12 3.59
CA VAL A 28 4.21 0.95 3.15
C VAL A 28 4.90 -0.38 3.47
N ASP A 29 6.19 -0.39 3.82
CA ASP A 29 6.91 -1.59 4.26
C ASP A 29 6.28 -2.27 5.49
N ALA A 30 5.54 -1.52 6.29
CA ALA A 30 4.87 -2.03 7.49
C ALA A 30 3.40 -2.44 7.25
N LEU A 31 2.94 -2.45 5.99
CA LEU A 31 1.58 -2.79 5.58
C LEU A 31 1.54 -4.10 4.79
N GLN A 32 0.38 -4.74 4.77
CA GLN A 32 0.11 -5.90 3.91
C GLN A 32 -0.37 -5.44 2.52
N PRO A 33 -0.17 -6.25 1.46
CA PRO A 33 -0.62 -5.91 0.11
C PRO A 33 -2.12 -5.59 0.00
N GLU A 34 -2.95 -6.21 0.85
CA GLU A 34 -4.39 -5.99 0.89
C GLU A 34 -4.79 -4.63 1.49
N GLU A 35 -3.86 -3.96 2.17
CA GLU A 35 -4.05 -2.69 2.86
C GLU A 35 -3.51 -1.50 2.04
N VAL A 36 -2.81 -1.76 0.94
CA VAL A 36 -2.17 -0.75 0.09
C VAL A 36 -2.94 -0.61 -1.21
N TRP A 37 -3.29 0.64 -1.52
CA TRP A 37 -3.91 1.01 -2.79
C TRP A 37 -2.99 1.95 -3.55
N ILE A 38 -2.83 1.68 -4.84
CA ILE A 38 -2.08 2.51 -5.78
C ILE A 38 -3.06 3.38 -6.54
N LEU A 39 -2.83 4.69 -6.53
CA LEU A 39 -3.62 5.67 -7.26
C LEU A 39 -2.78 6.19 -8.42
N GLU A 40 -3.26 6.00 -9.64
CA GLU A 40 -2.59 6.41 -10.88
C GLU A 40 -3.48 7.41 -11.63
N LYS A 41 -2.88 8.42 -12.23
CA LYS A 41 -3.60 9.36 -13.10
C LYS A 41 -3.63 8.80 -14.51
N GLY A 42 -4.82 8.55 -15.04
CA GLY A 42 -5.02 8.17 -16.43
C GLY A 42 -4.86 9.35 -17.38
N ASP A 43 -4.64 9.04 -18.66
CA ASP A 43 -4.54 10.02 -19.75
C ASP A 43 -5.85 10.79 -20.00
N ASP A 44 -6.98 10.22 -19.56
CA ASP A 44 -8.31 10.84 -19.55
C ASP A 44 -8.48 11.87 -18.42
N GLY A 45 -7.47 12.05 -17.57
CA GLY A 45 -7.47 12.98 -16.45
C GLY A 45 -8.12 12.44 -15.18
N PHE A 46 -8.62 11.20 -15.17
CA PHE A 46 -9.23 10.56 -14.00
C PHE A 46 -8.25 9.64 -13.28
N SER A 47 -8.41 9.49 -11.96
CA SER A 47 -7.61 8.54 -11.19
C SER A 47 -8.17 7.12 -11.33
N ARG A 48 -7.27 6.17 -11.56
CA ARG A 48 -7.53 4.73 -11.39
C ARG A 48 -6.95 4.30 -10.06
N ILE A 49 -7.62 3.36 -9.42
CA ILE A 49 -7.19 2.81 -8.14
C ILE A 49 -7.14 1.29 -8.25
N LYS A 50 -6.01 0.70 -7.84
CA LYS A 50 -5.79 -0.75 -7.81
C LYS A 50 -5.24 -1.13 -6.45
N ARG A 51 -5.62 -2.31 -5.93
CA ARG A 51 -5.05 -2.81 -4.68
C ARG A 51 -3.75 -3.55 -5.00
N ALA A 52 -2.72 -3.40 -4.17
CA ALA A 52 -1.44 -4.06 -4.41
C ALA A 52 -1.59 -5.60 -4.43
N SER A 53 -2.51 -6.14 -3.63
CA SER A 53 -2.86 -7.56 -3.63
C SER A 53 -3.54 -8.05 -4.92
N ASP A 54 -4.05 -7.18 -5.79
CA ASP A 54 -4.72 -7.64 -7.02
C ASP A 54 -3.71 -8.06 -8.10
N ASN A 55 -2.43 -7.72 -7.92
CA ASN A 55 -1.34 -8.16 -8.77
C ASN A 55 -0.67 -9.43 -8.18
N PRO A 56 -0.80 -10.60 -8.83
CA PRO A 56 -0.22 -11.84 -8.34
C PRO A 56 1.31 -11.78 -8.18
N LEU A 57 2.01 -11.03 -9.03
CA LEU A 57 3.46 -10.86 -8.93
C LEU A 57 3.84 -10.15 -7.63
N ILE A 58 3.15 -9.04 -7.30
CA ILE A 58 3.38 -8.30 -6.05
C ILE A 58 3.12 -9.20 -4.85
N LYS A 59 2.00 -9.93 -4.81
CA LYS A 59 1.69 -10.87 -3.72
C LYS A 59 2.80 -11.90 -3.53
N ASN A 60 3.28 -12.50 -4.61
CA ASN A 60 4.32 -13.52 -4.56
C ASN A 60 5.64 -12.94 -4.04
N LEU A 61 6.06 -11.78 -4.55
CA LEU A 61 7.30 -11.13 -4.11
C LEU A 61 7.25 -10.75 -2.62
N VAL A 62 6.11 -10.24 -2.14
CA VAL A 62 5.93 -9.95 -0.71
C VAL A 62 5.94 -11.24 0.13
N SER A 63 5.36 -12.33 -0.38
CA SER A 63 5.39 -13.63 0.32
C SER A 63 6.81 -14.22 0.42
N GLU A 64 7.70 -13.89 -0.51
CA GLU A 64 9.14 -14.22 -0.47
C GLU A 64 9.95 -13.27 0.42
N GLY A 65 9.28 -12.32 1.11
CA GLY A 65 9.90 -11.41 2.08
C GLY A 65 10.37 -10.08 1.52
N LEU A 66 10.05 -9.74 0.26
CA LEU A 66 10.38 -8.44 -0.30
C LEU A 66 9.45 -7.34 0.26
N PRO A 67 9.98 -6.26 0.84
CA PRO A 67 9.16 -5.17 1.38
C PRO A 67 8.42 -4.40 0.27
N LEU A 68 7.15 -4.04 0.51
CA LEU A 68 6.32 -3.30 -0.46
C LEU A 68 6.93 -1.97 -0.91
N GLY A 69 7.60 -1.25 -0.01
CA GLY A 69 8.28 0.01 -0.32
C GLY A 69 9.48 -0.20 -1.26
N SER A 70 10.17 -1.33 -1.14
CA SER A 70 11.23 -1.71 -2.08
C SER A 70 10.69 -2.04 -3.47
N LEU A 71 9.53 -2.72 -3.53
CA LEU A 71 8.82 -3.00 -4.78
C LEU A 71 8.35 -1.71 -5.45
N TRP A 72 7.82 -0.77 -4.67
CA TRP A 72 7.44 0.55 -5.17
C TRP A 72 8.65 1.33 -5.72
N TYR A 73 9.76 1.36 -4.98
CA TYR A 73 10.97 2.03 -5.43
C TYR A 73 11.57 1.43 -6.71
N SER A 74 11.22 0.18 -7.02
CA SER A 74 11.68 -0.56 -8.19
C SER A 74 10.63 -0.62 -9.31
N ASP A 75 9.62 0.27 -9.27
CA ASP A 75 8.55 0.42 -10.27
C ASP A 75 7.66 -0.83 -10.46
N TYR A 76 7.60 -1.75 -9.49
CA TYR A 76 6.72 -2.93 -9.57
C TYR A 76 5.25 -2.60 -9.31
N LEU A 77 4.99 -1.44 -8.68
CA LEU A 77 3.63 -0.98 -8.38
C LEU A 77 3.00 -0.20 -9.53
N ASP A 78 3.80 0.23 -10.50
CA ASP A 78 3.34 1.06 -11.62
C ASP A 78 2.82 0.17 -12.76
N GLU A 79 1.76 0.61 -13.46
CA GLU A 79 1.41 -0.02 -14.74
C GLU A 79 2.46 0.33 -15.80
N ARG A 80 2.95 -0.68 -16.52
CA ARG A 80 3.79 -0.50 -17.69
C ARG A 80 2.96 -0.34 -18.96
#